data_AF-A0A2W6SZB5-F1
#
_entry.id   AF-A0A2W6SZB5-F1
#
_cell.length_a   1.000
_cell.length_b   1.000
_cell.length_c   1.000
_cell.angle_alpha   90.00
_cell.angle_beta   90.00
_cell.angle_gamma   90.00
#
_symmetry.space_group_name_H-M   'P 1'
#
loop_
_entity.id
_entity.type
_entity.pdbx_description
1 polymer ?
#
loop_
_entity_poly.entity_id
_entity_poly.type
_entity_poly.pdbx_seq_one_letter_code
_entity_poly.pdbx_strand_id
1 'polypeptide(L)'
;MKRKIYITIIICLGLFMNAQQGKVGINTANPTETLDVNGKTYTNSLYLRNPGEPTMSGGSFLATSENALQLYDPALESSGLFNYLKLTLTGVPGTGIADYDTKIDANNFLVVL
;
A
#
# COMPACT_ATOMS: atom_id res chain seq x y z
N MET A 1 -8.42 25.00 -49.15
CA MET A 1 -8.73 25.34 -47.73
C MET A 1 -9.53 24.24 -47.03
N LYS A 2 -10.66 23.76 -47.60
CA LYS A 2 -11.51 22.72 -46.98
C LYS A 2 -10.77 21.44 -46.54
N ARG A 3 -9.86 20.90 -47.37
CA ARG A 3 -9.04 19.72 -47.03
C ARG A 3 -8.17 19.91 -45.78
N LYS A 4 -7.57 21.09 -45.60
CA LYS A 4 -6.74 21.39 -44.43
C LYS A 4 -7.61 21.46 -43.15
N ILE A 5 -8.79 22.06 -43.26
CA ILE A 5 -9.77 22.15 -42.16
C ILE A 5 -10.21 20.75 -41.70
N TYR A 6 -10.55 19.85 -42.62
CA TYR A 6 -10.94 18.48 -42.24
C TYR A 6 -9.82 17.71 -41.53
N ILE A 7 -8.58 17.86 -41.99
CA ILE A 7 -7.41 17.23 -41.35
C ILE A 7 -7.23 17.77 -39.92
N THR A 8 -7.33 19.09 -39.74
CA THR A 8 -7.24 19.70 -38.41
C THR A 8 -8.35 19.22 -37.48
N ILE A 9 -9.60 19.12 -37.98
CA ILE A 9 -10.74 18.61 -37.22
C ILE A 9 -10.51 17.16 -36.77
N ILE A 10 -10.05 16.28 -37.68
CA ILE A 10 -9.79 14.87 -37.37
C ILE A 10 -8.68 14.72 -36.33
N ILE A 11 -7.60 15.49 -36.43
CA ILE A 11 -6.50 15.48 -35.45
C ILE A 11 -7.01 15.95 -34.08
N CYS A 12 -7.76 17.05 -34.03
CA CYS A 12 -8.33 17.56 -32.78
C CYS A 12 -9.28 16.52 -32.14
N LEU A 13 -10.18 15.91 -32.92
CA LEU A 13 -11.08 14.86 -32.45
C LEU A 13 -10.32 13.67 -31.85
N GLY A 14 -9.24 13.21 -32.51
CA GLY A 14 -8.40 12.13 -31.98
C GLY A 14 -7.74 12.50 -30.64
N LEU A 15 -7.29 13.74 -30.48
CA LEU A 15 -6.73 14.24 -29.21
C LEU A 15 -7.79 14.31 -28.11
N PHE A 16 -9.00 14.79 -28.42
CA PHE A 16 -10.11 14.87 -27.46
C PHE A 16 -10.59 13.49 -27.00
N MET A 17 -10.61 12.48 -27.88
CA MET A 17 -11.00 11.11 -27.51
C MET A 17 -10.00 10.46 -26.54
N ASN A 18 -8.70 10.72 -26.69
CA ASN A 18 -7.68 10.21 -25.76
C ASN A 18 -7.75 10.90 -24.40
N ALA A 19 -8.08 12.19 -24.36
CA ALA A 19 -8.23 12.94 -23.10
C ALA A 19 -9.42 12.47 -22.24
N GLN A 20 -10.43 11.80 -22.82
CA GLN A 20 -11.64 11.39 -22.11
C GLN A 20 -11.51 10.08 -21.32
N GLN A 21 -10.39 9.35 -21.43
CA GLN A 21 -10.22 8.08 -20.72
C GLN A 21 -10.01 8.26 -19.20
N GLY A 22 -9.83 9.49 -18.72
CA GLY A 22 -9.73 9.81 -17.29
C GLY A 22 -8.49 9.26 -16.60
N LYS A 23 -7.48 8.80 -17.37
CA LYS A 23 -6.22 8.26 -16.84
C LYS A 23 -5.09 9.28 -16.95
N VAL A 24 -4.21 9.28 -15.97
CA VAL A 24 -3.01 10.13 -15.91
C VAL A 24 -1.79 9.22 -15.85
N GLY A 25 -0.96 9.27 -16.90
CA GLY A 25 0.32 8.57 -16.95
C GLY A 25 1.49 9.51 -16.74
N ILE A 26 2.37 9.22 -15.77
CA ILE A 26 3.66 9.90 -15.57
C ILE A 26 4.77 8.94 -15.98
N ASN A 27 5.51 9.30 -17.04
CA ASN A 27 6.51 8.42 -17.66
C ASN A 27 5.96 7.07 -18.14
N THR A 28 4.67 7.02 -18.45
CA THR A 28 3.96 5.86 -19.02
C THR A 28 2.99 6.35 -20.10
N ALA A 29 3.15 5.84 -21.32
CA ALA A 29 2.34 6.26 -22.47
C ALA A 29 0.96 5.59 -22.50
N ASN A 30 0.82 4.44 -21.84
CA ASN A 30 -0.39 3.63 -21.81
C ASN A 30 -0.70 3.27 -20.34
N PRO A 31 -1.21 4.21 -19.54
CA PRO A 31 -1.49 3.97 -18.13
C PRO A 31 -2.51 2.83 -17.96
N THR A 32 -2.17 1.83 -17.14
CA THR A 32 -3.08 0.71 -16.85
C THR A 32 -4.16 1.11 -15.86
N GLU A 33 -3.80 1.96 -14.90
CA GLU A 33 -4.67 2.49 -13.84
C GLU A 33 -5.03 3.97 -14.06
N THR A 34 -5.97 4.49 -13.28
CA THR A 34 -6.38 5.91 -13.32
C THR A 34 -5.20 6.87 -13.09
N LEU A 35 -4.26 6.49 -12.22
CA LEU A 35 -2.98 7.16 -12.06
C LEU A 35 -1.89 6.09 -12.12
N ASP A 36 -1.00 6.18 -13.10
CA ASP A 36 0.11 5.26 -13.28
C ASP A 36 1.42 6.05 -13.40
N VAL A 37 2.40 5.72 -12.57
CA VAL A 37 3.67 6.44 -12.45
C VAL A 37 4.81 5.44 -12.55
N ASN A 38 5.55 5.49 -13.67
CA ASN A 38 6.78 4.72 -13.81
C ASN A 38 7.96 5.52 -13.24
N GLY A 39 8.11 5.50 -11.92
CA GLY A 39 9.16 6.21 -11.21
C GLY A 39 8.87 6.41 -9.72
N LYS A 40 9.44 7.47 -9.14
CA LYS A 40 9.21 7.86 -7.75
C LYS A 40 8.14 8.94 -7.67
N THR A 41 7.23 8.80 -6.72
CA THR A 41 6.23 9.83 -6.40
C THR A 41 6.64 10.57 -5.13
N TYR A 42 6.63 11.89 -5.16
CA TYR A 42 6.69 12.73 -3.97
C TYR A 42 5.30 13.29 -3.70
N THR A 43 4.76 13.08 -2.50
CA THR A 43 3.48 13.63 -2.08
C THR A 43 3.55 14.11 -0.64
N ASN A 44 2.84 15.19 -0.32
CA ASN A 44 2.73 15.68 1.06
C ASN A 44 1.99 14.68 1.97
N SER A 45 1.05 13.90 1.41
CA SER A 45 0.31 12.86 2.12
C SER A 45 -0.20 11.81 1.12
N LEU A 46 -0.08 10.54 1.48
CA LEU A 46 -0.61 9.42 0.69
C LEU A 46 -1.65 8.66 1.51
N TYR A 47 -2.87 8.57 1.00
CA TYR A 47 -3.95 7.83 1.64
C TYR A 47 -4.22 6.56 0.87
N LEU A 48 -3.78 5.43 1.42
CA LEU A 48 -4.00 4.09 0.86
C LEU A 48 -5.31 3.55 1.44
N ARG A 49 -6.44 4.02 0.93
CA ARG A 49 -7.78 3.68 1.43
C ARG A 49 -8.74 3.45 0.27
N ASN A 50 -9.76 2.63 0.48
CA ASN A 50 -10.84 2.49 -0.48
C ASN A 50 -11.63 3.82 -0.53
N PRO A 51 -11.93 4.38 -1.73
CA PRO A 51 -12.71 5.61 -1.82
C PRO A 51 -14.09 5.41 -1.18
N GLY A 52 -14.49 6.29 -0.26
CA GLY A 52 -15.84 6.30 0.30
C GLY A 52 -16.05 5.55 1.62
N GLU A 53 -15.00 5.06 2.29
CA GLU A 53 -15.13 4.47 3.64
C GLU A 53 -14.74 5.47 4.75
N PRO A 54 -15.72 5.99 5.53
CA PRO A 54 -15.49 7.00 6.55
C PRO A 54 -15.12 6.42 7.93
N THR A 55 -15.23 5.10 8.13
CA THR A 55 -15.02 4.49 9.46
C THR A 55 -13.62 3.91 9.58
N MET A 56 -12.74 4.69 10.20
CA MET A 56 -11.32 4.36 10.34
C MET A 56 -11.10 3.19 11.30
N SER A 57 -10.55 2.07 10.79
CA SER A 57 -9.79 1.13 11.61
C SER A 57 -8.79 0.36 10.73
N GLY A 58 -7.50 0.66 10.92
CA GLY A 58 -6.37 -0.18 10.48
C GLY A 58 -6.03 -0.14 8.99
N GLY A 59 -4.99 0.60 8.60
CA GLY A 59 -4.30 0.32 7.34
C GLY A 59 -3.65 -1.06 7.42
N SER A 60 -4.16 -2.03 6.65
CA SER A 60 -3.67 -3.42 6.60
C SER A 60 -2.46 -3.57 5.68
N PHE A 61 -1.48 -2.68 5.84
CA PHE A 61 -0.31 -2.64 4.98
C PHE A 61 0.94 -2.96 5.78
N LEU A 62 1.58 -4.07 5.43
CA LEU A 62 2.88 -4.45 5.97
C LEU A 62 3.94 -4.25 4.88
N ALA A 63 5.12 -3.78 5.28
CA ALA A 63 6.30 -3.83 4.45
C ALA A 63 6.78 -5.28 4.42
N THR A 64 6.81 -5.90 3.24
CA THR A 64 7.25 -7.29 3.07
C THR A 64 8.69 -7.33 2.55
N SER A 65 9.31 -8.50 2.60
CA SER A 65 10.68 -8.72 2.08
C SER A 65 10.79 -8.51 0.56
N GLU A 66 9.67 -8.37 -0.14
CA GLU A 66 9.61 -8.10 -1.58
C GLU A 66 9.87 -6.63 -1.93
N ASN A 67 10.28 -5.80 -0.96
CA ASN A 67 10.40 -4.35 -1.11
C ASN A 67 9.09 -3.67 -1.57
N ALA A 68 7.96 -4.28 -1.22
CA ALA A 68 6.63 -3.83 -1.58
C ALA A 68 5.76 -3.62 -0.33
N LEU A 69 4.76 -2.77 -0.49
CA LEU A 69 3.70 -2.57 0.49
C LEU A 69 2.51 -3.44 0.08
N GLN A 70 2.23 -4.50 0.83
CA GLN A 70 1.21 -5.51 0.47
C GLN A 70 0.01 -5.45 1.42
N LEU A 71 -1.19 -5.77 0.89
CA LEU A 71 -2.37 -6.02 1.72
C LEU A 71 -2.13 -7.32 2.47
N TYR A 72 -2.17 -7.28 3.79
CA TYR A 72 -2.06 -8.48 4.61
C TYR A 72 -3.30 -9.38 4.41
N ASP A 73 -3.09 -10.58 3.86
CA ASP A 73 -4.08 -11.66 3.82
C ASP A 73 -3.59 -12.85 4.68
N PRO A 74 -4.19 -13.08 5.86
CA PRO A 74 -3.78 -14.14 6.77
C PRO A 74 -4.03 -15.56 6.22
N ALA A 75 -4.85 -15.72 5.17
CA ALA A 75 -5.12 -17.02 4.56
C ALA A 75 -4.07 -17.42 3.51
N LEU A 76 -3.27 -16.46 3.03
CA LEU A 76 -2.28 -16.67 1.96
C LEU A 76 -0.82 -16.67 2.47
N GLU A 77 -0.59 -16.26 3.72
CA GLU A 77 0.73 -16.18 4.34
C GLU A 77 1.02 -17.40 5.22
N SER A 78 2.02 -18.21 4.83
CA SER A 78 2.52 -19.32 5.66
C SER A 78 3.35 -18.83 6.87
N SER A 79 3.66 -17.53 6.95
CA SER A 79 4.46 -16.94 8.03
C SER A 79 4.11 -15.47 8.19
N GLY A 80 3.13 -15.15 9.06
CA GLY A 80 2.89 -13.77 9.48
C GLY A 80 4.15 -13.20 10.14
N LEU A 81 4.86 -12.32 9.43
CA LEU A 81 6.18 -11.77 9.81
C LEU A 81 6.16 -10.93 11.10
N PHE A 82 5.00 -10.64 11.69
CA PHE A 82 4.90 -9.88 12.93
C PHE A 82 3.82 -10.46 13.86
N ASN A 83 4.26 -11.05 14.97
CA ASN A 83 3.41 -11.33 16.12
C ASN A 83 3.57 -10.19 17.13
N TYR A 84 2.50 -9.42 17.38
CA TYR A 84 2.49 -8.40 18.44
C TYR A 84 1.86 -8.97 19.70
N LEU A 85 2.66 -9.23 20.73
CA LEU A 85 2.18 -9.59 22.06
C LEU A 85 2.27 -8.40 23.00
N LYS A 86 1.12 -7.85 23.40
CA LYS A 86 1.06 -6.82 24.45
C LYS A 86 0.95 -7.47 25.82
N LEU A 87 2.07 -7.53 26.54
CA LEU A 87 2.09 -7.94 27.95
C LEU A 87 1.85 -6.72 28.85
N THR A 88 0.76 -6.74 29.63
CA THR A 88 0.50 -5.71 30.64
C THR A 88 0.70 -6.33 32.03
N LEU A 89 1.72 -5.86 32.75
CA LEU A 89 2.05 -6.32 34.10
C LEU A 89 1.55 -5.27 35.10
N THR A 90 0.63 -5.66 35.98
CA THR A 90 0.07 -4.78 37.02
C THR A 90 0.57 -5.18 38.40
N GLY A 91 0.70 -4.22 39.32
CA GLY A 91 1.11 -4.50 40.70
C GLY A 91 2.58 -4.95 40.86
N VAL A 92 3.47 -4.52 39.95
CA VAL A 92 4.89 -4.89 39.97
C VAL A 92 5.58 -4.31 41.21
N PRO A 93 6.29 -5.13 42.03
CA PRO A 93 7.04 -4.63 43.18
C PRO A 93 8.19 -3.72 42.76
N GLY A 94 8.70 -2.88 43.67
CA GLY A 94 9.78 -1.93 43.39
C GLY A 94 11.10 -2.57 42.92
N THR A 95 11.26 -3.88 43.12
CA THR A 95 12.39 -4.69 42.64
C THR A 95 12.25 -5.12 41.17
N GLY A 96 11.13 -4.82 40.52
CA GLY A 96 10.84 -5.24 39.15
C GLY A 96 10.33 -6.68 39.03
N ILE A 97 10.25 -7.15 37.79
CA ILE A 97 9.88 -8.52 37.42
C ILE A 97 11.17 -9.28 37.13
N ALA A 98 11.42 -10.37 37.86
CA ALA A 98 12.48 -11.32 37.57
C ALA A 98 11.87 -12.63 37.05
N ASP A 99 12.58 -13.30 36.14
CA ASP A 99 12.27 -14.66 35.66
C ASP A 99 10.82 -14.90 35.20
N TYR A 100 10.20 -13.91 34.54
CA TYR A 100 8.84 -14.05 34.02
C TYR A 100 8.79 -15.07 32.88
N ASP A 101 8.17 -16.20 33.16
CA ASP A 101 7.87 -17.21 32.17
C ASP A 101 6.68 -16.76 31.31
N THR A 102 7.00 -16.35 30.07
CA THR A 102 6.00 -15.94 29.08
C THR A 102 5.07 -17.08 28.65
N LYS A 103 5.41 -18.34 28.98
CA LYS A 103 4.78 -19.57 28.45
C LYS A 103 4.84 -19.70 26.92
N ILE A 104 5.66 -18.87 26.27
CA ILE A 104 5.92 -18.95 24.83
C ILE A 104 7.11 -19.87 24.65
N ASP A 105 6.88 -21.03 24.02
CA ASP A 105 7.96 -21.95 23.67
C ASP A 105 8.79 -21.35 22.53
N ALA A 106 10.04 -20.99 22.85
CA ALA A 106 10.97 -20.39 21.90
C ALA A 106 11.32 -21.32 20.73
N ASN A 107 11.16 -22.64 20.88
CA ASN A 107 11.44 -23.59 19.80
C ASN A 107 10.45 -23.50 18.64
N ASN A 108 9.29 -22.88 18.86
CA ASN A 108 8.30 -22.63 17.82
C ASN A 108 8.62 -21.39 16.96
N PHE A 109 9.69 -20.65 17.28
CA PHE A 109 10.02 -19.39 16.62
C PHE A 109 11.49 -19.34 16.19
N LEU A 110 11.75 -18.76 15.02
CA LEU A 110 13.11 -18.42 14.59
C LEU A 110 13.49 -17.05 15.16
N VAL A 111 14.50 -17.02 16.03
CA VAL A 111 15.10 -15.76 16.51
C VAL A 111 16.12 -15.29 15.48
N VAL A 112 15.87 -14.13 14.86
CA VAL A 112 16.81 -13.48 13.95
C VAL A 112 17.38 -12.25 14.68
N LEU A 113 18.71 -12.24 14.87
CA LEU A 113 19.48 -11.15 15.52
C LEU A 113 20.11 -10.23 14.47
#